data_AF-A0A8D9E2R8-F1
#
_entry.id   AF-A0A8D9E2R8-F1
#
_cell.length_a   1.000
_cell.length_b   1.000
_cell.length_c   1.000
_cell.angle_alpha   90.00
_cell.angle_beta   90.00
_cell.angle_gamma   90.00
#
_symmetry.space_group_name_H-M   'P 1'
#
loop_
_entity.id
_entity.type
_entity.pdbx_description
1 polymer ?
#
loop_
_entity_poly.entity_id
_entity_poly.type
_entity_poly.pdbx_seq_one_letter_code
_entity_poly.pdbx_strand_id
1 'polypeptide(L)'
;MLHQTELQGIPSSKKDVDVACSSFKTGMKCFDDYSRHCLAVSEQKKLEDYIVGARYTFRFLCDDPAFQAQYLKYTTCFKGITRDWDHCANTFLRLVKEEMSRTENITASSRLIELCCAKHGFLKCIYVASRLKCHKEEAIFIQRIADTLSSTRVYLPHCEQVGTDICSHAPYVTSSVAITLVFSVVTALRTSR
;
A
#
# COMPACT_ATOMS: atom_id res chain seq x y z
N MET A 1 2.16 -26.03 2.55
CA MET A 1 1.15 -25.39 1.69
C MET A 1 0.35 -24.42 2.56
N LEU A 2 0.76 -23.16 2.63
CA LEU A 2 -0.18 -22.10 3.00
C LEU A 2 -1.05 -21.94 1.76
N HIS A 3 -2.25 -22.53 1.81
CA HIS A 3 -3.27 -22.20 0.82
C HIS A 3 -3.38 -20.67 0.83
N GLN A 4 -3.44 -20.06 -0.34
CA GLN A 4 -3.85 -18.67 -0.48
C GLN A 4 -5.28 -18.60 0.05
N THR A 5 -5.44 -18.50 1.37
CA THR A 5 -6.68 -18.06 1.96
C THR A 5 -6.79 -16.65 1.46
N GLU A 6 -7.63 -16.47 0.43
CA GLU A 6 -8.08 -15.17 -0.02
C GLU A 6 -8.25 -14.30 1.22
N LEU A 7 -7.71 -13.08 1.20
CA LEU A 7 -8.19 -12.05 2.10
C LEU A 7 -9.70 -12.07 1.95
N GLN A 8 -10.41 -12.68 2.91
CA GLN A 8 -11.86 -12.58 2.97
C GLN A 8 -12.14 -11.09 2.89
N GLY A 9 -12.94 -10.71 1.89
CA GLY A 9 -13.24 -9.30 1.62
C GLY A 9 -13.67 -8.58 2.88
N ILE A 10 -13.63 -7.25 2.84
CA ILE A 10 -13.84 -6.39 4.01
C ILE A 10 -15.12 -6.81 4.78
N PRO A 11 -15.03 -7.14 6.10
CA PRO A 11 -16.19 -7.55 6.89
C PRO A 11 -17.38 -6.61 6.71
N SER A 12 -18.56 -7.15 6.45
CA SER A 12 -19.66 -6.36 5.89
C SER A 12 -20.94 -6.36 6.73
N SER A 13 -20.87 -6.96 7.92
CA SER A 13 -21.93 -7.04 8.91
C SER A 13 -21.35 -7.18 10.32
N LYS A 14 -22.16 -6.93 11.35
CA LYS A 14 -21.75 -7.14 12.76
C LYS A 14 -21.25 -8.56 13.00
N LYS A 15 -21.94 -9.55 12.42
CA LYS A 15 -21.55 -10.97 12.52
C LYS A 15 -20.19 -11.22 11.87
N ASP A 16 -19.94 -10.68 10.69
CA ASP A 16 -18.65 -10.82 10.01
C ASP A 16 -17.53 -10.17 10.82
N VAL A 17 -17.79 -8.99 11.38
CA VAL A 17 -16.84 -8.29 12.27
C VAL A 17 -16.52 -9.15 13.49
N ASP A 18 -17.52 -9.72 14.17
CA ASP A 18 -17.30 -10.55 15.35
C ASP A 18 -16.47 -11.81 15.03
N VAL A 19 -16.76 -12.47 13.91
CA VAL A 19 -15.98 -13.62 13.43
C VAL A 19 -14.54 -13.20 13.11
N ALA A 20 -14.35 -12.10 12.40
CA ALA A 20 -13.03 -11.57 12.07
C ALA A 20 -12.24 -11.21 13.35
N CYS A 21 -12.88 -10.55 14.31
CA CYS A 21 -12.28 -10.18 15.58
C CYS A 21 -11.85 -11.39 16.40
N SER A 22 -12.71 -12.41 16.53
CA SER A 22 -12.38 -13.66 17.23
C SER A 22 -11.20 -14.38 16.57
N SER A 23 -11.22 -14.47 15.24
CA SER A 23 -10.19 -15.13 14.45
C SER A 23 -8.84 -14.40 14.57
N PHE A 24 -8.86 -13.07 14.46
CA PHE A 24 -7.68 -12.23 14.59
C PHE A 24 -7.07 -12.33 15.99
N LYS A 25 -7.88 -12.21 17.06
CA LYS A 25 -7.40 -12.34 18.45
C LYS A 25 -6.74 -13.70 18.70
N THR A 26 -7.35 -14.77 18.17
CA THR A 26 -6.80 -16.13 18.26
C THR A 26 -5.47 -16.26 17.50
N GLY A 27 -5.43 -15.76 16.27
CA GLY A 27 -4.21 -15.74 15.46
C GLY A 27 -3.09 -14.95 16.12
N MET A 28 -3.39 -13.76 16.65
CA MET A 28 -2.40 -12.91 17.33
C MET A 28 -1.82 -13.58 18.58
N LYS A 29 -2.63 -14.32 19.34
CA LYS A 29 -2.10 -15.13 20.45
C LYS A 29 -1.08 -16.16 19.97
N CYS A 30 -1.36 -16.85 18.86
CA CYS A 30 -0.40 -17.79 18.26
C CYS A 30 0.89 -17.08 17.80
N PHE A 31 0.77 -15.90 17.16
CA PHE A 31 1.93 -15.08 16.80
C PHE A 31 2.74 -14.66 18.03
N ASP A 32 2.08 -14.24 19.12
CA ASP A 32 2.73 -13.85 20.38
C ASP A 32 3.45 -15.02 21.05
N ASP A 33 2.82 -16.20 21.05
CA ASP A 33 3.42 -17.42 21.58
C ASP A 33 4.63 -17.85 20.74
N TYR A 34 4.50 -17.87 19.41
CA TYR A 34 5.62 -18.18 18.51
C TYR A 34 6.78 -17.19 18.68
N SER A 35 6.49 -15.89 18.68
CA SER A 35 7.49 -14.84 18.83
C SER A 35 8.30 -15.03 20.12
N ARG A 36 7.63 -15.30 21.24
CA ARG A 36 8.29 -15.49 22.55
C ARG A 36 9.10 -16.78 22.66
N HIS A 37 8.64 -17.88 22.08
CA HIS A 37 9.29 -19.19 22.26
C HIS A 37 10.34 -19.50 21.19
N CYS A 38 10.22 -18.93 19.99
CA CYS A 38 10.99 -19.37 18.83
C CYS A 38 11.94 -18.31 18.27
N LEU A 39 11.79 -17.03 18.64
CA LEU A 39 12.57 -15.94 18.06
C LEU A 39 13.47 -15.26 19.08
N ALA A 40 14.64 -14.81 18.64
CA ALA A 40 15.49 -13.92 19.42
C ALA A 40 14.85 -12.52 19.55
N VAL A 41 15.20 -11.77 20.60
CA VAL A 41 14.60 -10.44 20.90
C VAL A 41 14.65 -9.48 19.70
N SER A 42 15.73 -9.50 18.92
CA SER A 42 15.86 -8.66 17.72
C SER A 42 14.91 -9.08 16.58
N GLU A 43 14.61 -10.37 16.46
CA GLU A 43 13.68 -10.92 15.49
C GLU A 43 12.23 -10.72 15.91
N GLN A 44 11.94 -10.81 17.22
CA GLN A 44 10.63 -10.46 17.79
C GLN A 44 10.23 -9.02 17.43
N LYS A 45 11.17 -8.07 17.59
CA LYS A 45 10.94 -6.66 17.23
C LYS A 45 10.64 -6.50 15.73
N LYS A 46 11.41 -7.16 14.87
CA LYS A 46 11.17 -7.13 13.41
C LYS A 46 9.80 -7.69 13.07
N LEU A 47 9.42 -8.84 13.64
CA LEU A 47 8.11 -9.44 13.42
C LEU A 47 6.98 -8.51 13.87
N GLU A 48 7.11 -7.89 15.05
CA GLU A 48 6.12 -6.93 15.56
C GLU A 48 5.97 -5.72 14.63
N ASP A 49 7.06 -5.22 14.06
CA ASP A 49 7.02 -4.08 13.15
C ASP A 49 6.21 -4.35 11.87
N TYR A 50 6.05 -5.61 11.46
CA TYR A 50 5.21 -6.03 10.32
C TYR A 50 3.73 -6.19 10.67
N ILE A 51 3.39 -6.57 11.90
CA ILE A 51 2.00 -6.90 12.30
C ILE A 51 1.29 -5.75 13.04
N VAL A 52 2.03 -4.72 13.48
CA VAL A 52 1.51 -3.61 14.27
C VAL A 52 0.34 -2.87 13.61
N GLY A 53 0.38 -2.66 12.29
CA GLY A 53 -0.71 -2.00 11.55
C GLY A 53 -2.01 -2.77 11.67
N ALA A 54 -1.95 -4.09 11.41
CA ALA A 54 -3.11 -4.97 11.58
C ALA A 54 -3.61 -5.00 13.04
N ARG A 55 -2.71 -5.08 14.03
CA ARG A 55 -3.10 -5.03 15.46
C ARG A 55 -3.85 -3.73 15.78
N TYR A 56 -3.36 -2.60 15.29
CA TYR A 56 -3.95 -1.29 15.56
C TYR A 56 -5.33 -1.15 14.91
N THR A 57 -5.48 -1.56 13.65
CA THR A 57 -6.78 -1.55 12.95
C THR A 57 -7.79 -2.46 13.65
N PHE A 58 -7.41 -3.68 14.01
CA PHE A 58 -8.30 -4.61 14.69
C PHE A 58 -8.64 -4.16 16.11
N ARG A 59 -7.74 -3.48 16.82
CA ARG A 59 -8.06 -2.89 18.13
C ARG A 59 -9.20 -1.87 18.00
N PHE A 60 -9.18 -0.99 17.00
CA PHE A 60 -10.30 -0.08 16.75
C PHE A 60 -11.56 -0.83 16.33
N LEU A 61 -11.45 -1.75 15.37
CA LEU A 61 -12.63 -2.45 14.86
C LEU A 61 -13.31 -3.33 15.94
N CYS A 62 -12.52 -3.94 16.83
CA CYS A 62 -13.00 -4.95 17.76
C CYS A 62 -13.24 -4.44 19.18
N ASP A 63 -12.49 -3.42 19.62
CA ASP A 63 -12.49 -2.98 21.02
C ASP A 63 -13.00 -1.53 21.20
N ASP A 64 -13.23 -0.78 20.11
CA ASP A 64 -13.85 0.56 20.13
C ASP A 64 -15.29 0.52 19.57
N PRO A 65 -16.32 0.59 20.44
CA PRO A 65 -17.72 0.55 19.99
C PRO A 65 -18.13 1.70 19.08
N ALA A 66 -17.55 2.89 19.26
CA ALA A 66 -17.89 4.05 18.44
C ALA A 66 -17.31 3.90 17.04
N PHE A 67 -16.06 3.44 16.93
CA PHE A 67 -15.44 3.12 15.65
C PHE A 67 -16.19 2.00 14.93
N GLN A 68 -16.53 0.93 15.65
CA GLN A 68 -17.29 -0.19 15.08
C GLN A 68 -18.67 0.24 14.57
N ALA A 69 -19.39 1.09 15.32
CA ALA A 69 -20.68 1.62 14.87
C ALA A 69 -20.54 2.44 13.57
N GLN A 70 -19.50 3.27 13.47
CA GLN A 70 -19.22 4.03 12.25
C GLN A 70 -18.82 3.12 11.08
N TYR A 71 -18.01 2.09 11.33
CA TYR A 71 -17.68 1.07 10.34
C TYR A 71 -18.93 0.36 9.81
N LEU A 72 -19.80 -0.09 10.72
CA LEU A 72 -21.05 -0.78 10.39
C LEU A 72 -22.04 0.13 9.65
N LYS A 73 -22.00 1.44 9.88
CA LYS A 73 -22.80 2.41 9.13
C LYS A 73 -22.43 2.43 7.64
N TYR A 74 -21.17 2.16 7.28
CA TYR A 74 -20.67 2.28 5.92
C TYR A 74 -20.53 0.93 5.18
N THR A 75 -21.16 -0.14 5.69
CA THR A 75 -21.05 -1.50 5.11
C THR A 75 -21.51 -1.58 3.66
N THR A 76 -22.50 -0.80 3.25
CA THR A 76 -22.97 -0.76 1.85
C THR A 76 -21.86 -0.27 0.92
N CYS A 77 -21.15 0.79 1.34
CA CYS A 77 -20.00 1.28 0.59
C CYS A 77 -18.88 0.22 0.54
N PHE A 78 -18.51 -0.39 1.68
CA PHE A 78 -17.48 -1.44 1.72
C PHE A 78 -17.77 -2.60 0.76
N LYS A 79 -19.02 -3.06 0.71
CA LYS A 79 -19.46 -4.10 -0.26
C LYS A 79 -19.28 -3.63 -1.71
N GLY A 80 -19.64 -2.38 -2.01
CA GLY A 80 -19.52 -1.81 -3.35
C GLY A 80 -18.09 -1.65 -3.86
N ILE A 81 -17.13 -1.50 -2.94
CA ILE A 81 -15.71 -1.26 -3.27
C ILE A 81 -14.81 -2.47 -3.03
N THR A 82 -15.31 -3.60 -2.56
CA THR A 82 -14.47 -4.75 -2.15
C THR A 82 -13.49 -5.17 -3.26
N ARG A 83 -13.95 -5.24 -4.52
CA ARG A 83 -13.09 -5.55 -5.66
C ARG A 83 -12.01 -4.50 -5.95
N ASP A 84 -12.35 -3.21 -5.79
CA ASP A 84 -11.38 -2.13 -5.98
C ASP A 84 -10.35 -2.10 -4.85
N TRP A 85 -10.80 -2.37 -3.63
CA TRP A 85 -9.93 -2.53 -2.48
C TRP A 85 -8.91 -3.63 -2.73
N ASP A 86 -9.35 -4.81 -3.14
CA ASP A 86 -8.46 -5.94 -3.44
C ASP A 86 -7.47 -5.58 -4.54
N HIS A 87 -7.93 -4.90 -5.60
CA HIS A 87 -7.06 -4.44 -6.68
C HIS A 87 -5.97 -3.47 -6.18
N CYS A 88 -6.36 -2.45 -5.41
CA CYS A 88 -5.43 -1.47 -4.84
C CYS A 88 -4.45 -2.15 -3.87
N ALA A 89 -4.94 -3.02 -2.98
CA ALA A 89 -4.14 -3.72 -1.98
C ALA A 89 -3.15 -4.70 -2.64
N ASN A 90 -3.57 -5.47 -3.63
CA ASN A 90 -2.70 -6.38 -4.36
C ASN A 90 -1.59 -5.63 -5.11
N THR A 91 -1.92 -4.48 -5.70
CA THR A 91 -0.92 -3.63 -6.36
C THR A 91 0.10 -3.11 -5.35
N PHE A 92 -0.35 -2.61 -4.21
CA PHE A 92 0.52 -2.15 -3.12
C PHE A 92 1.44 -3.26 -2.61
N LEU A 93 0.89 -4.42 -2.28
CA LEU A 93 1.65 -5.56 -1.77
C LEU A 93 2.69 -6.06 -2.78
N ARG A 94 2.36 -6.03 -4.08
CA ARG A 94 3.30 -6.36 -5.15
C ARG A 94 4.47 -5.37 -5.19
N LEU A 95 4.21 -4.07 -5.16
CA LEU A 95 5.26 -3.03 -5.17
C LEU A 95 6.17 -3.12 -3.95
N VAL A 96 5.60 -3.31 -2.76
CA VAL A 96 6.37 -3.50 -1.52
C VAL A 96 7.24 -4.75 -1.61
N LYS A 97 6.68 -5.86 -2.09
CA LYS A 97 7.44 -7.11 -2.27
C LYS A 97 8.59 -6.95 -3.26
N GLU A 98 8.34 -6.32 -4.41
CA GLU A 98 9.35 -6.03 -5.43
C GLU A 98 10.50 -5.21 -4.82
N GLU A 99 10.18 -4.11 -4.14
CA GLU A 99 11.19 -3.22 -3.53
C GLU A 99 11.96 -3.91 -2.40
N MET A 100 11.29 -4.68 -1.54
CA MET A 100 11.96 -5.46 -0.48
C MET A 100 12.86 -6.56 -1.04
N SER A 101 12.57 -7.08 -2.23
CA SER A 101 13.36 -8.13 -2.88
C SER A 101 14.51 -7.60 -3.74
N ARG A 102 14.57 -6.29 -4.02
CA ARG A 102 15.65 -5.70 -4.82
C ARG A 102 17.01 -5.91 -4.14
N THR A 103 17.93 -6.53 -4.87
CA THR A 103 19.33 -6.76 -4.47
C THR A 103 20.29 -5.72 -5.04
N GLU A 104 19.80 -4.76 -5.83
CA GLU A 104 20.60 -3.65 -6.34
C GLU A 104 21.19 -2.82 -5.19
N ASN A 105 22.36 -2.20 -5.42
CA ASN A 105 23.01 -1.28 -4.47
C ASN A 105 22.25 0.05 -4.39
N ILE A 106 21.02 0.00 -3.87
CA ILE A 106 20.15 1.15 -3.60
C ILE A 106 20.36 1.58 -2.15
N THR A 107 20.42 2.89 -1.91
CA THR A 107 20.55 3.42 -0.55
C THR A 107 19.26 3.15 0.25
N ALA A 108 19.38 2.98 1.56
CA ALA A 108 18.21 2.81 2.44
C ALA A 108 17.19 3.97 2.30
N SER A 109 17.67 5.18 2.03
CA SER A 109 16.83 6.37 1.80
C SER A 109 16.01 6.27 0.50
N SER A 110 16.62 5.81 -0.60
CA SER A 110 15.89 5.63 -1.87
C SER A 110 14.84 4.52 -1.76
N ARG A 111 15.17 3.40 -1.11
CA ARG A 111 14.20 2.33 -0.82
C ARG A 111 13.03 2.84 0.02
N LEU A 112 13.31 3.67 1.01
CA LEU A 112 12.29 4.29 1.85
C LEU A 112 11.34 5.18 1.03
N ILE A 113 11.86 6.01 0.13
CA ILE A 113 11.05 6.85 -0.75
C ILE A 113 10.11 5.99 -1.59
N GLU A 114 10.60 4.91 -2.22
CA GLU A 114 9.78 4.01 -3.04
C GLU A 114 8.65 3.36 -2.23
N LEU A 115 8.94 2.88 -1.02
CA LEU A 115 7.92 2.32 -0.13
C LEU A 115 6.88 3.37 0.29
N CYS A 116 7.30 4.61 0.57
CA CYS A 116 6.39 5.71 0.86
C CYS A 116 5.50 6.04 -0.35
N CYS A 117 6.06 6.04 -1.56
CA CYS A 117 5.31 6.29 -2.79
C CYS A 117 4.30 5.17 -3.10
N ALA A 118 4.66 3.91 -2.85
CA ALA A 118 3.74 2.79 -2.94
C ALA A 118 2.55 2.97 -1.97
N LYS A 119 2.82 3.41 -0.72
CA LYS A 119 1.77 3.72 0.26
C LYS A 119 0.88 4.87 -0.22
N HIS A 120 1.44 5.99 -0.64
CA HIS A 120 0.67 7.14 -1.13
C HIS A 120 -0.21 6.76 -2.32
N GLY A 121 0.33 5.96 -3.24
CA GLY A 121 -0.41 5.38 -4.35
C GLY A 121 -1.58 4.50 -3.90
N PHE A 122 -1.35 3.63 -2.90
CA PHE A 122 -2.39 2.80 -2.31
C PHE A 122 -3.53 3.64 -1.70
N LEU A 123 -3.21 4.63 -0.87
CA LEU A 123 -4.20 5.50 -0.23
C LEU A 123 -4.99 6.32 -1.25
N LYS A 124 -4.32 6.80 -2.31
CA LYS A 124 -4.97 7.51 -3.41
C LYS A 124 -5.91 6.59 -4.19
N CYS A 125 -5.47 5.38 -4.52
CA CYS A 125 -6.27 4.37 -5.22
C CYS A 125 -7.56 4.07 -4.45
N ILE A 126 -7.46 3.77 -3.15
CA ILE A 126 -8.60 3.50 -2.28
C ILE A 126 -9.55 4.69 -2.21
N TYR A 127 -9.04 5.90 -1.99
CA TYR A 127 -9.88 7.10 -1.90
C TYR A 127 -10.62 7.37 -3.22
N VAL A 128 -9.93 7.32 -4.36
CA VAL A 128 -10.55 7.57 -5.67
C VAL A 128 -11.61 6.51 -5.97
N ALA A 129 -11.30 5.23 -5.79
CA ALA A 129 -12.27 4.14 -6.01
C ALA A 129 -13.51 4.30 -5.12
N SER A 130 -13.31 4.67 -3.85
CA SER A 130 -14.40 4.90 -2.90
C SER A 130 -15.22 6.13 -3.28
N ARG A 131 -14.61 7.24 -3.69
CA ARG A 131 -15.31 8.47 -4.08
C ARG A 131 -16.21 8.29 -5.31
N LEU A 132 -15.89 7.34 -6.19
CA LEU A 132 -16.71 7.02 -7.35
C LEU A 132 -18.01 6.29 -6.99
N LYS A 133 -18.04 5.60 -5.84
CA LYS A 133 -19.15 4.71 -5.44
C LYS A 133 -19.85 5.13 -4.15
N CYS A 134 -19.24 6.01 -3.37
CA CYS A 134 -19.64 6.33 -2.01
C CYS A 134 -19.58 7.83 -1.72
N HIS A 135 -20.23 8.24 -0.62
CA HIS A 135 -20.17 9.61 -0.13
C HIS A 135 -18.75 9.99 0.32
N LYS A 136 -18.51 11.30 0.47
CA LYS A 136 -17.16 11.83 0.69
C LYS A 136 -16.60 11.36 2.03
N GLU A 137 -17.42 11.43 3.06
CA GLU A 137 -17.13 10.99 4.42
C GLU A 137 -16.85 9.49 4.50
N GLU A 138 -17.54 8.67 3.72
CA GLU A 138 -17.33 7.22 3.63
C GLU A 138 -15.96 6.93 3.01
N ALA A 139 -15.65 7.60 1.89
CA ALA A 139 -14.36 7.47 1.22
C ALA A 139 -13.19 7.93 2.11
N ILE A 140 -13.35 9.00 2.88
CA ILE A 140 -12.34 9.45 3.87
C ILE A 140 -12.17 8.39 4.96
N PHE A 141 -13.27 7.85 5.48
CA PHE A 141 -13.22 6.82 6.52
C PHE A 141 -12.51 5.55 6.04
N ILE A 142 -12.82 5.09 4.82
CA ILE A 142 -12.18 3.93 4.20
C ILE A 142 -10.69 4.17 3.97
N GLN A 143 -10.31 5.36 3.49
CA GLN A 143 -8.91 5.72 3.31
C GLN A 143 -8.14 5.68 4.64
N ARG A 144 -8.74 6.13 5.75
CA ARG A 144 -8.11 6.04 7.09
C ARG A 144 -7.89 4.59 7.53
N ILE A 145 -8.80 3.68 7.20
CA ILE A 145 -8.59 2.25 7.46
C ILE A 145 -7.41 1.72 6.65
N ALA A 146 -7.36 2.03 5.35
CA ALA A 146 -6.24 1.67 4.48
C ALA A 146 -4.90 2.23 5.00
N ASP A 147 -4.92 3.44 5.55
CA ASP A 147 -3.76 4.09 6.16
C ASP A 147 -3.25 3.29 7.37
N THR A 148 -4.14 2.92 8.30
CA THR A 148 -3.76 2.09 9.45
C THR A 148 -3.21 0.72 9.04
N LEU A 149 -3.81 0.07 8.04
CA LEU A 149 -3.39 -1.26 7.57
C LEU A 149 -2.06 -1.24 6.82
N SER A 150 -1.78 -0.18 6.07
CA SER A 150 -0.51 0.00 5.36
C SER A 150 0.60 0.55 6.25
N SER A 151 0.32 0.77 7.54
CA SER A 151 1.27 1.31 8.51
C SER A 151 2.09 0.21 9.22
N THR A 152 3.35 0.03 8.82
CA THR A 152 4.45 -0.64 9.53
C THR A 152 5.33 0.34 10.33
N ARG A 153 6.00 -0.14 11.39
CA ARG A 153 6.96 0.69 12.16
C ARG A 153 8.26 1.00 11.41
N VAL A 154 8.62 0.19 10.40
CA VAL A 154 9.96 0.20 9.79
C VAL A 154 10.19 1.41 8.88
N TYR A 155 9.17 1.83 8.12
CA TYR A 155 9.35 2.86 7.08
C TYR A 155 8.40 4.06 7.20
N LEU A 156 7.31 3.97 7.95
CA LEU A 156 6.29 5.02 7.94
C LEU A 156 6.54 6.30 8.74
N PRO A 157 7.26 6.30 9.88
CA PRO A 157 7.55 7.55 10.57
C PRO A 157 8.24 8.60 9.68
N HIS A 158 8.83 8.15 8.56
CA HIS A 158 9.51 9.01 7.60
C HIS A 158 8.65 9.39 6.39
N CYS A 159 7.51 8.72 6.15
CA CYS A 159 6.69 8.97 4.96
C CYS A 159 5.86 10.27 5.04
N GLU A 160 5.66 10.84 6.23
CA GLU A 160 5.01 12.16 6.39
C GLU A 160 5.88 13.28 5.78
N GLN A 161 7.20 13.10 5.77
CA GLN A 161 8.16 14.05 5.22
C GLN A 161 8.39 13.85 3.72
N VAL A 162 7.98 12.70 3.17
CA VAL A 162 8.05 12.41 1.74
C VAL A 162 6.77 12.89 1.08
N GLY A 163 6.83 14.08 0.50
CA GLY A 163 5.74 14.66 -0.27
C GLY A 163 5.39 13.81 -1.50
N THR A 164 4.11 13.83 -1.89
CA THR A 164 3.63 13.09 -3.07
C THR A 164 4.23 13.59 -4.38
N ASP A 165 4.78 14.80 -4.40
CA ASP A 165 5.49 15.40 -5.52
C ASP A 165 6.77 14.62 -5.89
N ILE A 166 7.49 14.12 -4.88
CA ILE A 166 8.72 13.33 -5.05
C ILE A 166 8.44 12.00 -5.77
N CYS A 167 7.24 11.45 -5.57
CA CYS A 167 6.81 10.18 -6.14
C CYS A 167 6.54 10.22 -7.67
N SER A 168 6.77 11.36 -8.32
CA SER A 168 6.50 11.55 -9.75
C SER A 168 7.73 11.33 -10.65
N HIS A 169 8.90 10.99 -10.10
CA HIS A 169 10.10 10.75 -10.90
C HIS A 169 10.26 9.28 -11.30
N ALA A 170 9.67 8.90 -12.43
CA ALA A 170 10.26 7.80 -13.20
C ALA A 170 11.64 8.25 -13.70
N PRO A 171 12.70 7.41 -13.67
CA PRO A 171 13.92 7.75 -14.37
C PRO A 171 13.57 7.85 -15.86
N TYR A 172 13.56 9.07 -16.38
CA TYR A 172 13.52 9.32 -17.82
C TYR A 172 14.77 8.66 -18.40
N VAL A 173 14.64 7.44 -18.93
CA VAL A 173 15.60 6.92 -19.89
C VAL A 173 15.45 7.80 -21.12
N THR A 174 16.23 8.89 -21.16
CA THR A 174 16.39 9.70 -22.37
C THR A 174 17.15 8.82 -23.37
N SER A 175 16.40 8.03 -24.14
CA SER A 175 16.93 7.44 -25.36
C SER A 175 17.16 8.59 -26.33
N SER A 176 18.40 9.08 -26.38
CA SER A 176 18.82 10.13 -27.31
C SER A 176 18.74 9.60 -28.75
N VAL A 177 17.56 9.67 -29.36
CA VAL A 177 17.45 9.59 -30.81
C VAL A 177 17.92 10.94 -31.35
N ALA A 178 19.19 11.00 -31.73
CA ALA A 178 19.75 12.12 -32.47
C ALA A 178 19.07 12.18 -33.85
N ILE A 179 18.05 13.02 -33.98
CA ILE A 179 17.49 13.41 -35.28
C ILE A 179 18.51 14.36 -35.92
N THR A 180 19.47 13.83 -36.67
CA THR A 180 20.31 14.64 -37.56
C THR A 180 19.46 15.11 -38.73
N LEU A 181 19.04 16.38 -38.68
CA LEU A 181 18.39 17.07 -39.77
C LEU A 181 19.35 17.20 -40.96
N VAL A 182 18.83 16.82 -42.12
CA VAL A 182 19.45 16.83 -43.43
C VAL A 182 19.81 18.26 -43.84
N PHE A 183 21.11 18.59 -43.91
CA PHE A 183 21.61 19.80 -44.59
C PHE A 183 22.92 19.48 -45.31
N SER A 184 22.86 18.81 -46.47
CA SER A 184 24.03 18.68 -47.38
C SER A 184 23.66 18.40 -48.85
N VAL A 185 22.63 19.05 -49.41
CA VAL A 185 22.37 18.94 -50.87
C VAL A 185 22.48 20.29 -51.61
N VAL A 186 22.70 21.42 -50.92
CA VAL A 186 22.75 22.73 -51.58
C VAL A 186 24.12 23.07 -52.21
N THR A 187 25.18 22.28 -51.98
CA THR A 187 26.51 22.55 -52.57
C THR A 187 26.81 21.84 -53.89
N ALA A 188 25.94 20.95 -54.39
CA ALA A 188 26.21 20.19 -55.63
C ALA A 188 25.68 20.84 -56.93
N LEU A 189 25.07 22.03 -56.88
CA LEU A 189 24.52 22.73 -58.07
C LEU A 189 25.31 23.99 -58.48
N ARG A 190 26.49 24.25 -57.90
CA ARG A 190 27.31 25.42 -58.25
C ARG A 190 28.55 25.13 -59.10
N THR A 191 28.71 23.91 -59.60
CA THR A 191 29.73 23.54 -60.60
C THR A 191 29.07 23.21 -61.93
N SER A 192 28.46 24.22 -62.56
CA SER A 192 28.16 24.22 -64.00
C SER A 192 27.85 25.64 -64.49
N ARG A 193 28.84 26.53 -64.44
CA ARG A 193 29.04 27.61 -65.43
C ARG A 193 30.41 28.25 -65.24
#